data_AF-A0A372R1H6-F1
#
_entry.id   AF-A0A372R1H6-F1
#
_cell.length_a   1.000
_cell.length_b   1.000
_cell.length_c   1.000
_cell.angle_alpha   90.00
_cell.angle_beta   90.00
_cell.angle_gamma   90.00
#
_symmetry.space_group_name_H-M   'P 1'
#
loop_
_entity.id
_entity.type
_entity.pdbx_description
1 polymer ?
#
loop_
_entity_poly.entity_id
_entity_poly.type
_entity_poly.pdbx_seq_one_letter_code
_entity_poly.pdbx_strand_id
1 'polypeptide(L)'
;MQNVFKEKIEVLKEETSNLTEEIAGYVSDGNTNEFIRSLRNLESKLKDIYKTMDSLSNRVDEVEKELKELKDQINYVKFFSDYRVWASIFIRMLTNKLGGVDNWCGVEMGLHYRNRNEPLAKKEYDCVERLMNLLKEDEDIGLNLTDINLLLEVRDTSNILFHKKNQTSRDAEMELGTYPVPNNLKIYKPPLKKAFKAMSRWRSS
;
A
#
# COMPACT_ATOMS: atom_id res chain seq x y z
N MET A 1 3.45 6.71 21.35
CA MET A 1 4.33 7.84 20.94
C MET A 1 3.72 9.22 21.20
N GLN A 2 2.41 9.44 20.99
CA GLN A 2 1.74 10.71 21.35
C GLN A 2 1.90 11.10 22.83
N ASN A 3 1.94 10.14 23.77
CA ASN A 3 2.11 10.44 25.19
C ASN A 3 3.45 11.08 25.55
N VAL A 4 4.56 10.64 24.94
CA VAL A 4 5.90 11.04 25.38
C VAL A 4 6.22 12.50 25.07
N PHE A 5 5.83 13.00 23.89
CA PHE A 5 6.03 14.41 23.54
C PHE A 5 5.10 15.33 24.31
N LYS A 6 3.85 14.90 24.53
CA LYS A 6 2.88 15.66 25.32
C LYS A 6 3.34 15.81 26.77
N GLU A 7 3.80 14.72 27.38
CA GLU A 7 4.40 14.72 28.73
C GLU A 7 5.62 15.64 28.79
N LYS A 8 6.51 15.58 27.80
CA LYS A 8 7.72 16.42 27.76
C LYS A 8 7.39 17.92 27.60
N ILE A 9 6.38 18.27 26.79
CA ILE A 9 5.93 19.66 26.63
C ILE A 9 5.31 20.19 27.92
N GLU A 10 4.48 19.40 28.61
CA GLU A 10 3.89 19.82 29.89
C GLU A 10 4.96 20.04 30.96
N VAL A 11 5.96 19.16 31.07
CA VAL A 11 7.09 19.35 31.99
C VAL A 11 7.84 20.66 31.68
N LEU A 12 8.18 20.90 30.41
CA LEU A 12 8.88 22.13 30.02
C LEU A 12 8.04 23.39 30.30
N LYS A 13 6.72 23.32 30.12
CA LYS A 13 5.79 24.42 30.39
C LYS A 13 5.74 24.74 31.88
N GLU A 14 5.66 23.73 32.74
CA GLU A 14 5.67 23.89 34.19
C GLU A 14 6.99 24.49 34.68
N GLU A 15 8.13 23.97 34.21
CA GLU A 15 9.46 24.51 34.53
C GLU A 15 9.62 25.98 34.10
N THR A 16 9.09 26.34 32.92
CA THR A 16 9.13 27.71 32.38
C THR A 16 8.27 28.65 33.22
N SER A 17 7.09 28.19 33.68
CA SER A 17 6.21 28.96 34.58
C SER A 17 6.90 29.25 35.91
N ASN A 18 7.48 28.23 36.53
CA ASN A 18 8.19 28.37 37.82
C ASN A 18 9.38 29.34 37.71
N LEU A 19 10.19 29.24 36.64
CA LEU A 19 11.29 30.18 36.39
C LEU A 19 10.80 31.62 36.20
N THR A 20 9.63 31.82 35.60
CA THR A 20 9.05 33.16 35.41
C THR A 20 8.65 33.78 36.75
N GLU A 21 8.09 32.98 37.66
CA GLU A 21 7.76 33.41 39.02
C GLU A 21 9.01 33.74 39.84
N GLU A 22 10.05 32.91 39.78
CA GLU A 22 11.35 33.17 40.42
C GLU A 22 11.97 34.50 39.95
N ILE A 23 11.96 34.74 38.63
CA ILE A 23 12.45 35.99 38.02
C ILE A 23 11.71 37.21 38.60
N ALA A 24 10.37 37.14 38.72
CA ALA A 24 9.57 38.22 39.27
C ALA A 24 9.91 38.53 40.75
N GLY A 25 10.18 37.48 41.54
CA GLY A 25 10.66 37.61 42.91
C GLY A 25 12.01 38.33 42.99
N TYR A 26 13.01 37.86 42.23
CA TYR A 26 14.36 38.45 42.26
C TYR A 26 14.42 39.90 41.77
N VAL A 27 13.54 40.30 40.84
CA VAL A 27 13.38 41.69 40.41
C VAL A 27 12.88 42.56 41.58
N SER A 28 11.90 42.05 42.32
CA SER A 28 11.30 42.78 43.45
C SER A 28 12.29 42.96 44.61
N ASP A 29 13.15 41.96 44.83
CA ASP A 29 14.14 41.96 45.90
C ASP A 29 15.46 42.68 45.52
N GLY A 30 15.60 43.16 44.29
CA GLY A 30 16.82 43.80 43.80
C GLY A 30 18.03 42.85 43.65
N ASN A 31 17.79 41.53 43.60
CA ASN A 31 18.84 40.52 43.49
C ASN A 31 19.23 40.26 42.03
N THR A 32 20.01 41.20 41.47
CA THR A 32 20.40 41.23 40.04
C THR A 32 21.13 39.96 39.58
N ASN A 33 21.93 39.33 40.44
CA ASN A 33 22.68 38.13 40.06
C ASN A 33 21.77 36.90 39.87
N GLU A 34 20.83 36.68 40.80
CA GLU A 34 19.84 35.59 40.69
C GLU A 34 18.86 35.83 39.55
N PHE A 35 18.47 37.08 39.31
CA PHE A 35 17.70 37.47 38.12
C PHE A 35 18.41 37.09 36.81
N ILE A 36 19.69 37.44 36.65
CA ILE A 36 20.48 37.09 35.46
C ILE A 36 20.62 35.57 35.31
N ARG A 37 20.84 34.84 36.41
CA ARG A 37 20.95 33.37 36.40
C ARG A 37 19.63 32.72 35.94
N SER A 38 18.51 33.18 36.46
CA SER A 38 17.17 32.68 36.12
C SER A 38 16.79 32.99 34.67
N LEU A 39 17.14 34.17 34.16
CA LEU A 39 16.98 34.51 32.74
C LEU A 39 17.78 33.57 31.82
N ARG A 40 19.03 33.24 32.17
CA ARG A 40 19.84 32.27 31.39
C ARG A 40 19.22 30.88 31.40
N ASN A 41 18.68 30.45 32.54
CA ASN A 41 17.97 29.17 32.64
C ASN A 41 16.71 29.17 31.75
N LEU A 42 15.94 30.25 31.79
CA LEU A 42 14.76 30.43 30.93
C LEU A 42 15.14 30.38 29.44
N GLU A 43 16.20 31.09 29.03
CA GLU A 43 16.72 31.04 27.67
C GLU A 43 17.11 29.61 27.24
N SER A 44 17.77 28.86 28.13
CA SER A 44 18.13 27.47 27.88
C SER A 44 16.91 26.58 27.69
N LYS A 45 15.90 26.72 28.55
CA LYS A 45 14.66 25.92 28.47
C LYS A 45 13.85 26.24 27.23
N LEU A 46 13.77 27.52 26.84
CA LEU A 46 13.14 27.93 25.57
C LEU A 46 13.85 27.29 24.36
N LYS A 47 15.19 27.24 24.35
CA LYS A 47 15.94 26.54 23.29
C LYS A 47 15.58 25.05 23.22
N ASP A 48 15.38 24.39 24.36
CA ASP A 48 14.99 22.97 24.39
C ASP A 48 13.54 22.73 23.94
N ILE A 49 12.63 23.67 24.22
CA ILE A 49 11.27 23.67 23.66
C ILE A 49 11.33 23.78 22.14
N TYR A 50 12.10 24.73 21.60
CA TYR A 50 12.25 24.90 20.15
C TYR A 50 12.78 23.63 19.47
N LYS A 51 13.82 23.00 20.02
CA LYS A 51 14.34 21.72 19.49
C LYS A 51 13.29 20.60 19.51
N THR A 52 12.50 20.52 20.58
CA THR A 52 11.44 19.52 20.70
C THR A 52 10.32 19.76 19.69
N MET A 53 9.96 21.02 19.46
CA MET A 53 8.96 21.42 18.46
C MET A 53 9.43 21.13 17.03
N ASP A 54 10.69 21.43 16.72
CA ASP A 54 11.30 21.15 15.41
C ASP A 54 11.32 19.64 15.13
N SER A 55 11.69 18.83 16.12
CA SER A 55 11.61 17.36 16.01
C SER A 55 10.18 16.86 15.83
N LEU A 56 9.19 17.49 16.47
CA LEU A 56 7.78 17.13 16.30
C LEU A 56 7.28 17.49 14.90
N SER A 57 7.63 18.67 14.38
CA SER A 57 7.27 19.11 13.04
C SER A 57 7.77 18.13 11.98
N ASN A 58 9.05 17.76 12.03
CA ASN A 58 9.65 16.79 11.11
C ASN A 58 8.91 15.43 11.13
N ARG A 59 8.47 14.98 12.31
CA ARG A 59 7.71 13.73 12.46
C ARG A 59 6.28 13.84 11.93
N VAL A 60 5.65 15.01 12.02
CA VAL A 60 4.33 15.26 11.43
C VAL A 60 4.44 15.18 9.91
N ASP A 61 5.46 15.82 9.32
CA ASP A 61 5.70 15.77 7.88
C ASP A 61 5.92 14.33 7.36
N GLU A 62 6.68 13.52 8.13
CA GLU A 62 6.90 12.11 7.81
C GLU A 62 5.60 11.29 7.86
N VAL A 63 4.78 11.49 8.90
CA VAL A 63 3.47 10.81 9.03
C VAL A 63 2.50 11.24 7.93
N GLU A 64 2.47 12.53 7.56
CA GLU A 64 1.63 13.01 6.46
C GLU A 64 2.03 12.37 5.13
N LYS A 65 3.33 12.21 4.88
CA LYS A 65 3.86 11.52 3.71
C LYS A 65 3.45 10.04 3.70
N GLU A 66 3.66 9.31 4.79
CA GLU A 66 3.25 7.90 4.91
C GLU A 66 1.73 7.73 4.73
N LEU A 67 0.94 8.64 5.29
CA LEU A 67 -0.52 8.62 5.16
C LEU A 67 -0.96 8.83 3.71
N LYS A 68 -0.29 9.72 2.97
CA LYS A 68 -0.53 9.93 1.55
C LYS A 68 -0.20 8.67 0.74
N GLU A 69 0.96 8.07 0.99
CA GLU A 69 1.37 6.82 0.33
C GLU A 69 0.39 5.68 0.60
N LEU A 70 -0.06 5.52 1.85
CA LEU A 70 -1.08 4.52 2.22
C LEU A 70 -2.42 4.78 1.54
N LYS A 71 -2.85 6.05 1.47
CA LYS A 71 -4.09 6.43 0.77
C LYS A 71 -4.01 6.07 -0.71
N ASP A 72 -2.88 6.33 -1.36
CA ASP A 72 -2.66 5.99 -2.77
C ASP A 72 -2.64 4.48 -2.98
N GLN A 73 -1.98 3.71 -2.09
CA GLN A 73 -2.01 2.24 -2.12
C GLN A 73 -3.44 1.69 -1.94
N ILE A 74 -4.23 2.23 -1.01
CA ILE A 74 -5.63 1.82 -0.81
C ILE A 74 -6.46 2.10 -2.06
N ASN A 75 -6.31 3.29 -2.66
CA ASN A 75 -7.03 3.65 -3.87
C ASN A 75 -6.66 2.73 -5.04
N TYR A 76 -5.38 2.42 -5.18
CA TYR A 76 -4.87 1.48 -6.17
C TYR A 76 -5.48 0.09 -5.98
N VAL A 77 -5.45 -0.45 -4.76
CA VAL A 77 -6.03 -1.75 -4.41
C VAL A 77 -7.54 -1.79 -4.69
N LYS A 78 -8.30 -0.75 -4.32
CA LYS A 78 -9.74 -0.67 -4.60
C LYS A 78 -10.04 -0.68 -6.08
N PHE A 79 -9.35 0.15 -6.86
CA PHE A 79 -9.52 0.22 -8.31
C PHE A 79 -9.34 -1.17 -8.93
N PHE A 80 -8.21 -1.83 -8.67
CA PHE A 80 -7.95 -3.15 -9.26
C PHE A 80 -8.85 -4.25 -8.69
N SER A 81 -9.41 -4.11 -7.49
CA SER A 81 -10.38 -5.09 -6.96
C SER A 81 -11.71 -5.00 -7.71
N ASP A 82 -12.27 -3.78 -7.79
CA ASP A 82 -13.61 -3.55 -8.33
C ASP A 82 -13.64 -3.75 -9.84
N TYR A 83 -12.67 -3.17 -10.55
CA TYR A 83 -12.64 -3.25 -12.01
C TYR A 83 -12.11 -4.58 -12.54
N ARG A 84 -11.40 -5.40 -11.74
CA ARG A 84 -11.05 -6.78 -12.14
C ARG A 84 -12.28 -7.60 -12.45
N VAL A 85 -13.34 -7.47 -11.65
CA VAL A 85 -14.57 -8.26 -11.84
C VAL A 85 -15.20 -7.90 -13.18
N TRP A 86 -15.32 -6.61 -13.46
CA TRP A 86 -15.88 -6.11 -14.72
C TRP A 86 -15.02 -6.49 -15.93
N ALA A 87 -13.70 -6.34 -15.84
CA ALA A 87 -12.77 -6.79 -16.89
C ALA A 87 -12.90 -8.29 -17.15
N SER A 88 -13.03 -9.10 -16.11
CA SER A 88 -13.21 -10.56 -16.23
C SER A 88 -14.54 -10.92 -16.91
N ILE A 89 -15.62 -10.20 -16.58
CA ILE A 89 -16.93 -10.37 -17.20
C ILE A 89 -16.86 -10.01 -18.69
N PHE A 90 -16.26 -8.86 -19.01
CA PHE A 90 -16.09 -8.40 -20.39
C PHE A 90 -15.25 -9.40 -21.20
N ILE A 91 -14.09 -9.81 -20.68
CA ILE A 91 -13.22 -10.81 -21.34
C ILE A 91 -14.01 -12.09 -21.63
N ARG A 92 -14.81 -12.57 -20.68
CA ARG A 92 -15.64 -13.77 -20.91
C ARG A 92 -16.68 -13.56 -22.04
N MET A 93 -17.30 -12.38 -22.12
CA MET A 93 -18.21 -12.05 -23.23
C MET A 93 -17.46 -12.02 -24.56
N LEU A 94 -16.26 -11.43 -24.58
CA LEU A 94 -15.39 -11.36 -25.75
C LEU A 94 -14.93 -12.76 -26.20
N THR A 95 -14.54 -13.63 -25.25
CA THR A 95 -14.20 -15.04 -25.51
C THR A 95 -15.35 -15.77 -26.21
N ASN A 96 -16.59 -15.57 -25.76
CA ASN A 96 -17.76 -16.18 -26.40
C ASN A 96 -17.97 -15.65 -27.81
N LYS A 97 -17.86 -14.33 -28.01
CA LYS A 97 -17.96 -13.69 -29.33
C LYS A 97 -16.87 -14.19 -30.30
N LEU A 98 -15.67 -14.47 -29.80
CA LEU A 98 -14.55 -15.02 -30.57
C LEU A 98 -14.71 -16.50 -30.94
N GLY A 99 -15.77 -17.16 -30.47
CA GLY A 99 -16.02 -18.58 -30.74
C GLY A 99 -15.40 -19.54 -29.72
N GLY A 100 -15.12 -19.07 -28.50
CA GLY A 100 -14.79 -19.91 -27.36
C GLY A 100 -13.37 -19.77 -26.83
N VAL A 101 -13.09 -20.54 -25.77
CA VAL A 101 -11.86 -20.45 -24.96
C VAL A 101 -10.60 -20.71 -25.76
N ASP A 102 -10.62 -21.64 -26.72
CA ASP A 102 -9.43 -21.99 -27.51
C ASP A 102 -8.94 -20.82 -28.38
N ASN A 103 -9.88 -20.06 -28.97
CA ASN A 103 -9.55 -18.87 -29.76
C ASN A 103 -9.03 -17.76 -28.85
N TRP A 104 -9.63 -17.60 -27.66
CA TRP A 104 -9.15 -16.63 -26.67
C TRP A 104 -7.75 -16.98 -26.15
N CYS A 105 -7.45 -18.24 -25.87
CA CYS A 105 -6.10 -18.65 -25.49
C CYS A 105 -5.09 -18.33 -26.59
N GLY A 106 -5.46 -18.50 -27.87
CA GLY A 106 -4.63 -18.07 -28.99
C GLY A 106 -4.40 -16.56 -29.03
N VAL A 107 -5.43 -15.76 -28.73
CA VAL A 107 -5.32 -14.30 -28.58
C VAL A 107 -4.39 -13.93 -27.43
N GLU A 108 -4.57 -14.49 -26.24
CA GLU A 108 -3.76 -14.16 -25.06
C GLU A 108 -2.27 -14.48 -25.29
N MET A 109 -1.98 -15.65 -25.87
CA MET A 109 -0.62 -16.02 -26.25
C MET A 109 -0.06 -15.11 -27.34
N GLY A 110 -0.88 -14.78 -28.34
CA GLY A 110 -0.45 -13.87 -29.41
C GLY A 110 -0.13 -12.46 -28.91
N LEU A 111 -0.96 -11.91 -28.02
CA LEU A 111 -0.69 -10.61 -27.39
C LEU A 111 0.56 -10.68 -26.51
N HIS A 112 0.75 -11.77 -25.77
CA HIS A 112 1.93 -12.00 -24.95
C HIS A 112 3.24 -11.95 -25.77
N TYR A 113 3.30 -12.67 -26.88
CA TYR A 113 4.47 -12.68 -27.77
C TYR A 113 4.65 -11.37 -28.50
N ARG A 114 3.56 -10.76 -28.99
CA ARG A 114 3.59 -9.46 -29.66
C ARG A 114 4.16 -8.36 -28.76
N ASN A 115 3.77 -8.33 -27.48
CA ASN A 115 4.26 -7.34 -26.52
C ASN A 115 5.76 -7.52 -26.19
N ARG A 116 6.36 -8.67 -26.53
CA ARG A 116 7.78 -8.98 -26.37
C ARG A 116 8.56 -8.94 -27.68
N ASN A 117 7.93 -8.53 -28.77
CA ASN A 117 8.48 -8.58 -30.13
C ASN A 117 8.96 -9.99 -30.54
N GLU A 118 8.27 -11.03 -30.05
CA GLU A 118 8.54 -12.41 -30.42
C GLU A 118 7.71 -12.84 -31.65
N PRO A 119 8.21 -13.74 -32.51
CA PRO A 119 7.47 -14.24 -33.66
C PRO A 119 6.20 -14.99 -33.24
N LEU A 120 5.10 -14.73 -33.94
CA LEU A 120 3.82 -15.40 -33.74
C LEU A 120 3.74 -16.69 -34.56
N ALA A 121 3.23 -17.76 -33.97
CA ALA A 121 2.78 -18.92 -34.73
C ALA A 121 1.52 -18.56 -35.53
N LYS A 122 1.28 -19.26 -36.65
CA LYS A 122 0.12 -19.02 -37.52
C LYS A 122 -1.20 -19.00 -36.75
N LYS A 123 -1.40 -19.95 -35.83
CA LYS A 123 -2.61 -20.04 -35.00
C LYS A 123 -2.82 -18.80 -34.12
N GLU A 124 -1.75 -18.26 -33.54
CA GLU A 124 -1.81 -17.07 -32.68
C GLU A 124 -2.10 -15.82 -33.51
N TYR A 125 -1.44 -15.70 -34.66
CA TYR A 125 -1.69 -14.64 -35.63
C TYR A 125 -3.17 -14.63 -36.07
N ASP A 126 -3.69 -15.77 -36.52
CA ASP A 126 -5.07 -15.91 -36.99
C ASP A 126 -6.08 -15.54 -35.88
N CYS A 127 -5.79 -15.91 -34.63
CA CYS A 127 -6.63 -15.55 -33.47
C CYS A 127 -6.61 -14.05 -33.17
N VAL A 128 -5.42 -13.42 -33.19
CA VAL A 128 -5.27 -11.97 -32.95
C VAL A 128 -5.92 -11.17 -34.08
N GLU A 129 -5.77 -11.59 -35.34
CA GLU A 129 -6.43 -10.95 -36.48
C GLU A 129 -7.95 -11.04 -36.37
N ARG A 130 -8.47 -12.21 -35.98
CA ARG A 130 -9.90 -12.39 -35.74
C ARG A 130 -10.42 -11.47 -34.64
N LEU A 131 -9.65 -11.27 -33.56
CA LEU A 131 -9.97 -10.26 -32.55
C LEU A 131 -9.97 -8.84 -33.15
N MET A 132 -8.94 -8.47 -33.90
CA MET A 132 -8.86 -7.13 -34.50
C MET A 132 -10.07 -6.83 -35.40
N ASN A 133 -10.51 -7.81 -36.19
CA ASN A 133 -11.68 -7.64 -37.05
C ASN A 133 -12.96 -7.48 -36.21
N LEU A 134 -13.12 -8.31 -35.16
CA LEU A 134 -14.26 -8.22 -34.26
C LEU A 134 -14.36 -6.86 -33.55
N LEU A 135 -13.22 -6.28 -33.17
CA LEU A 135 -13.18 -4.95 -32.55
C LEU A 135 -13.50 -3.82 -33.54
N LYS A 136 -13.17 -4.00 -34.82
CA LYS A 136 -13.47 -3.02 -35.89
C LYS A 136 -14.93 -3.02 -36.32
N GLU A 137 -15.64 -4.14 -36.18
CA GLU A 137 -17.05 -4.27 -36.59
C GLU A 137 -17.99 -3.37 -35.77
N ASP A 138 -17.58 -2.94 -34.58
CA ASP A 138 -18.39 -2.17 -33.62
C ASP A 138 -17.75 -0.78 -33.39
N GLU A 139 -17.79 0.07 -34.44
CA GLU A 139 -17.15 1.41 -34.46
C GLU A 139 -17.62 2.31 -33.31
N ASP A 140 -18.86 2.14 -32.85
CA ASP A 140 -19.44 2.90 -31.72
C ASP A 140 -18.79 2.57 -30.37
N ILE A 141 -18.22 1.36 -30.22
CA ILE A 141 -17.53 0.93 -29.00
C ILE A 141 -16.06 1.40 -28.99
N GLY A 142 -15.42 1.45 -30.17
CA GLY A 142 -14.10 2.06 -30.35
C GLY A 142 -12.92 1.36 -29.64
N LEU A 143 -13.07 0.09 -29.24
CA LEU A 143 -12.01 -0.67 -28.58
C LEU A 143 -10.91 -1.09 -29.56
N ASN A 144 -9.67 -1.05 -29.09
CA ASN A 144 -8.50 -1.53 -29.84
C ASN A 144 -7.66 -2.52 -29.00
N LEU A 145 -6.61 -3.08 -29.60
CA LEU A 145 -5.76 -4.07 -28.92
C LEU A 145 -5.05 -3.51 -27.68
N THR A 146 -4.74 -2.21 -27.65
CA THR A 146 -4.18 -1.56 -26.45
C THR A 146 -5.18 -1.59 -25.32
N ASP A 147 -6.45 -1.32 -25.59
CA ASP A 147 -7.51 -1.40 -24.58
C ASP A 147 -7.69 -2.83 -24.05
N ILE A 148 -7.62 -3.83 -24.94
CA ILE A 148 -7.64 -5.24 -24.54
C ILE A 148 -6.46 -5.59 -23.64
N ASN A 149 -5.25 -5.14 -23.98
CA ASN A 149 -4.07 -5.31 -23.14
C ASN A 149 -4.26 -4.66 -21.75
N LEU A 150 -4.80 -3.44 -21.69
CA LEU A 150 -5.07 -2.76 -20.41
C LEU A 150 -6.12 -3.48 -19.58
N LEU A 151 -7.16 -4.05 -20.19
CA LEU A 151 -8.19 -4.83 -19.49
C LEU A 151 -7.63 -6.16 -18.97
N LEU A 152 -6.75 -6.81 -19.72
CA LEU A 152 -5.98 -7.97 -19.27
C LEU A 152 -5.09 -7.61 -18.08
N GLU A 153 -4.40 -6.47 -18.14
CA GLU A 153 -3.61 -5.95 -17.02
C GLU A 153 -4.46 -5.67 -15.79
N VAL A 154 -5.65 -5.07 -15.93
CA VAL A 154 -6.57 -4.85 -14.80
C VAL A 154 -6.97 -6.18 -14.14
N ARG A 155 -7.25 -7.21 -14.95
CA ARG A 155 -7.57 -8.55 -14.47
C ARG A 155 -6.38 -9.20 -13.73
N ASP A 156 -5.19 -9.11 -14.31
CA ASP A 156 -4.01 -9.87 -13.89
C ASP A 156 -3.18 -9.17 -12.82
N THR A 157 -3.07 -7.84 -12.87
CA THR A 157 -2.41 -7.01 -11.86
C THR A 157 -3.12 -7.12 -10.52
N SER A 158 -4.46 -7.15 -10.51
CA SER A 158 -5.23 -7.46 -9.30
C SER A 158 -4.85 -8.83 -8.73
N ASN A 159 -4.71 -9.88 -9.57
CA ASN A 159 -4.23 -11.18 -9.09
C ASN A 159 -2.80 -11.12 -8.52
N ILE A 160 -1.91 -10.29 -9.08
CA ILE A 160 -0.55 -10.13 -8.55
C ILE A 160 -0.57 -9.39 -7.20
N LEU A 161 -1.33 -8.30 -7.10
CA LEU A 161 -1.45 -7.48 -5.89
C LEU A 161 -2.15 -8.20 -4.74
N PHE A 162 -3.17 -9.00 -5.03
CA PHE A 162 -3.96 -9.73 -4.03
C PHE A 162 -3.44 -11.16 -3.76
N HIS A 163 -2.78 -11.81 -4.73
CA HIS A 163 -2.40 -13.23 -4.64
C HIS A 163 -0.90 -13.52 -4.82
N LYS A 164 -0.05 -12.54 -5.17
CA LYS A 164 1.40 -12.75 -5.27
C LYS A 164 2.21 -11.73 -4.44
N LYS A 165 2.38 -12.02 -3.15
CA LYS A 165 3.78 -12.12 -2.69
C LYS A 165 4.33 -13.34 -3.44
N ASN A 166 5.56 -13.31 -3.98
CA ASN A 166 6.27 -14.51 -4.45
C ASN A 166 6.60 -15.46 -3.28
N GLN A 167 5.63 -15.70 -2.41
CA GLN A 167 5.73 -16.46 -1.20
C GLN A 167 5.56 -17.93 -1.56
N THR A 168 6.50 -18.75 -1.11
CA THR A 168 6.35 -20.20 -1.14
C THR A 168 5.27 -20.64 -0.14
N SER A 169 4.82 -21.90 -0.20
CA SER A 169 3.92 -22.44 0.84
C SER A 169 4.51 -22.32 2.25
N ARG A 170 5.85 -22.38 2.36
CA ARG A 170 6.57 -22.25 3.63
C ARG A 170 6.54 -20.82 4.16
N ASP A 171 6.71 -19.84 3.28
CA ASP A 171 6.62 -18.42 3.63
C ASP A 171 5.20 -18.06 4.10
N ALA A 172 4.19 -18.55 3.37
CA ALA A 172 2.79 -18.36 3.74
C ALA A 172 2.42 -19.02 5.09
N GLU A 173 2.95 -20.22 5.37
CA GLU A 173 2.75 -20.90 6.66
C GLU A 173 3.42 -20.15 7.82
N MET A 174 4.63 -19.64 7.60
CA MET A 174 5.37 -18.83 8.58
C MET A 174 4.62 -17.53 8.89
N GLU A 175 4.18 -16.82 7.84
CA GLU A 175 3.40 -15.58 7.96
C GLU A 175 2.07 -15.81 8.69
N LEU A 176 1.37 -16.93 8.44
CA LEU A 176 0.14 -17.26 9.19
C LEU A 176 0.38 -17.37 10.71
N GLY A 177 1.58 -17.81 11.11
CA GLY A 177 2.01 -17.90 12.51
C GLY A 177 2.29 -16.56 13.16
N THR A 178 2.94 -15.65 12.44
CA THR A 178 3.45 -14.37 12.96
C THR A 178 2.52 -13.19 12.73
N TYR A 179 1.66 -13.26 11.71
CA TYR A 179 0.82 -12.13 11.32
C TYR A 179 -0.24 -11.82 12.39
N PRO A 180 -0.37 -10.55 12.82
CA PRO A 180 -1.40 -10.12 13.75
C PRO A 180 -2.75 -10.18 13.02
N VAL A 181 -3.52 -11.22 13.32
CA VAL A 181 -4.85 -11.43 12.73
C VAL A 181 -5.91 -10.98 13.75
N PRO A 182 -6.89 -10.16 13.33
CA PRO A 182 -8.05 -9.79 14.15
C PRO A 182 -8.73 -11.01 14.79
N ASN A 183 -9.24 -10.86 16.03
CA ASN A 183 -9.77 -11.98 16.81
C ASN A 183 -10.85 -12.80 16.08
N ASN A 184 -11.75 -12.12 15.35
CA ASN A 184 -12.80 -12.74 14.54
C ASN A 184 -12.27 -13.58 13.37
N LEU A 185 -11.05 -13.31 12.88
CA LEU A 185 -10.41 -14.04 11.79
C LEU A 185 -9.47 -15.16 12.28
N LYS A 186 -9.15 -15.22 13.59
CA LYS A 186 -8.28 -16.27 14.16
C LYS A 186 -8.84 -17.68 13.97
N ILE A 187 -10.16 -17.82 13.80
CA ILE A 187 -10.84 -19.10 13.55
C ILE A 187 -10.34 -19.80 12.28
N TYR A 188 -9.83 -19.05 11.30
CA TYR A 188 -9.31 -19.60 10.05
C TYR A 188 -7.86 -20.08 10.14
N LYS A 189 -7.10 -19.70 11.19
CA LYS A 189 -5.69 -20.14 11.34
C LYS A 189 -5.54 -21.68 11.46
N PRO A 190 -6.31 -22.39 12.32
CA PRO A 190 -6.17 -23.84 12.45
C PRO A 190 -6.40 -24.65 11.15
N PRO A 191 -7.49 -24.43 10.37
CA PRO A 191 -7.69 -25.18 9.13
C PRO A 191 -6.62 -24.86 8.07
N LEU A 192 -6.16 -23.61 7.97
CA LEU A 192 -5.08 -23.23 7.03
C LEU A 192 -3.75 -23.93 7.38
N LYS A 193 -3.38 -24.02 8.67
CA LYS A 193 -2.20 -24.80 9.11
C LYS A 193 -2.30 -26.28 8.72
N LYS A 194 -3.49 -26.88 8.87
CA LYS A 194 -3.71 -28.27 8.44
C LYS A 194 -3.52 -28.42 6.93
N ALA A 195 -4.00 -27.45 6.14
CA ALA A 195 -3.81 -27.44 4.69
C ALA A 195 -2.33 -27.34 4.28
N PHE A 196 -1.54 -26.45 4.90
CA PHE A 196 -0.09 -26.35 4.63
C PHE A 196 0.65 -27.66 4.93
N LYS A 197 0.34 -28.31 6.05
CA LYS A 197 0.92 -29.62 6.40
C LYS A 197 0.55 -30.71 5.38
N ALA A 198 -0.68 -30.73 4.88
CA ALA A 198 -1.11 -31.67 3.85
C ALA A 198 -0.36 -31.43 2.52
N MET A 199 -0.29 -30.18 2.07
CA MET A 199 0.43 -29.80 0.85
C MET A 199 1.91 -30.18 0.90
N SER A 200 2.58 -29.99 2.05
CA SER A 200 3.98 -30.42 2.22
C SER A 200 4.13 -31.93 2.11
N ARG A 201 3.23 -32.72 2.72
CA ARG A 201 3.27 -34.18 2.66
C ARG A 201 3.05 -34.72 1.24
N TRP A 202 2.05 -34.19 0.54
CA TRP A 202 1.71 -34.63 -0.81
C TRP A 202 2.78 -34.29 -1.85
N ARG A 203 3.57 -33.23 -1.62
CA ARG A 203 4.72 -32.91 -2.49
C ARG A 203 5.95 -33.80 -2.26
N SER A 204 6.02 -34.49 -1.13
CA SER A 204 7.14 -35.38 -0.77
C SER A 204 6.79 -36.87 -0.95
N SER A 205 5.61 -37.16 -1.52
CA SER A 205 5.13 -38.52 -1.85
C SER A 205 5.24 -38.73 -3.35
#